data_AF-A0AAP9ES65-F1
#
_entry.id   AF-A0AAP9ES65-F1
#
_cell.length_a   1.000
_cell.length_b   1.000
_cell.length_c   1.000
_cell.angle_alpha   90.00
_cell.angle_beta   90.00
_cell.angle_gamma   90.00
#
_symmetry.space_group_name_H-M   'P 1'
#
loop_
_entity.id
_entity.type
_entity.pdbx_description
1 polymer ?
#
loop_
_entity_poly.entity_id
_entity_poly.type
_entity_poly.pdbx_seq_one_letter_code
_entity_poly.pdbx_strand_id
1 'polypeptide(L)'
;MKKLALCFLLSLTACGGSREFSRASFNGPLQCAPYARSRTGLQLSGAAASWWRQSAGHYARSHSPTPGSVLVFRATSRVPSGHVSIVRKQISSRTILVDHANWEPGRIDRNVPVTDVSPGHDWTLVRVWWAPIHGLGRRAYPAYGFVSASGPDDAS
;
A
#
# COMPACT_ATOMS: atom_id res chain seq x y z
N MET A 1 42.07 -51.05 -34.29
CA MET A 1 40.80 -51.44 -33.64
C MET A 1 40.35 -50.30 -32.73
N LYS A 2 39.10 -49.83 -32.91
CA LYS A 2 38.27 -49.03 -31.97
C LYS A 2 38.75 -47.61 -31.62
N LYS A 3 37.92 -46.56 -31.56
CA LYS A 3 36.54 -46.26 -31.96
C LYS A 3 36.43 -44.73 -31.95
N LEU A 4 35.67 -44.23 -32.91
CA LEU A 4 35.00 -42.93 -33.03
C LEU A 4 34.49 -42.34 -31.69
N ALA A 5 34.57 -41.02 -31.51
CA ALA A 5 33.40 -40.12 -31.33
C ALA A 5 33.78 -38.77 -30.69
N LEU A 6 33.62 -37.72 -31.48
CA LEU A 6 33.43 -36.33 -31.07
C LEU A 6 32.09 -36.20 -30.34
N CYS A 7 32.05 -35.58 -29.16
CA CYS A 7 30.82 -35.01 -28.61
C CYS A 7 31.10 -33.79 -27.72
N PHE A 8 30.65 -32.65 -28.24
CA PHE A 8 30.44 -31.37 -27.58
C PHE A 8 29.71 -31.53 -26.24
N LEU A 9 30.23 -30.91 -25.16
CA LEU A 9 29.40 -30.50 -24.03
C LEU A 9 29.79 -29.08 -23.61
N LEU A 10 29.02 -28.12 -24.13
CA LEU A 10 28.91 -26.75 -23.62
C LEU A 10 28.55 -26.81 -22.13
N SER A 11 29.47 -26.36 -21.27
CA SER A 11 29.14 -26.03 -19.89
C SER A 11 28.32 -24.74 -19.92
N LEU A 12 27.00 -24.87 -19.92
CA LEU A 12 26.09 -23.75 -19.73
C LEU A 12 26.32 -23.18 -18.33
N THR A 13 27.02 -22.05 -18.26
CA THR A 13 27.01 -21.15 -17.10
C THR A 13 25.62 -20.54 -16.99
N ALA A 14 24.68 -21.29 -16.43
CA ALA A 14 23.36 -20.76 -16.13
C ALA A 14 23.50 -19.86 -14.89
N CYS A 15 23.52 -18.55 -15.14
CA CYS A 15 23.27 -17.51 -14.16
C CYS A 15 21.92 -17.77 -13.48
N GLY A 16 21.93 -18.57 -12.41
CA GLY A 16 20.86 -18.63 -11.43
C GLY A 16 20.84 -17.35 -10.62
N GLY A 17 20.56 -16.22 -11.28
CA GLY A 17 20.20 -14.97 -10.64
C GLY A 17 18.89 -15.20 -9.90
N SER A 18 19.03 -15.72 -8.69
CA SER A 18 17.97 -15.65 -7.68
C SER A 18 17.67 -14.18 -7.61
N ARG A 19 16.50 -13.77 -8.09
CA ARG A 19 16.05 -12.40 -7.91
C ARG A 19 15.99 -12.20 -6.41
N GLU A 20 17.03 -11.57 -5.86
CA GLU A 20 17.07 -11.05 -4.51
C GLU A 20 15.95 -10.01 -4.42
N PHE A 21 14.73 -10.48 -4.18
CA PHE A 21 13.77 -9.66 -3.47
C PHE A 21 14.46 -9.37 -2.14
N SER A 22 15.01 -8.15 -2.04
CA SER A 22 15.85 -7.70 -0.93
C SER A 22 15.25 -8.11 0.41
N ARG A 23 16.11 -8.44 1.38
CA ARG A 23 15.78 -8.83 2.76
C ARG A 23 15.18 -7.66 3.58
N ALA A 24 14.31 -6.87 2.98
CA ALA A 24 13.63 -5.77 3.64
C ALA A 24 12.60 -6.33 4.62
N SER A 25 12.60 -5.79 5.83
CA SER A 25 11.72 -6.21 6.92
C SER A 25 10.54 -5.25 7.05
N PHE A 26 9.36 -5.79 7.37
CA PHE A 26 8.21 -4.97 7.75
C PHE A 26 8.46 -4.14 9.02
N ASN A 27 9.47 -4.48 9.83
CA ASN A 27 9.85 -3.74 11.04
C ASN A 27 11.04 -2.79 10.81
N GLY A 28 11.33 -2.43 9.56
CA GLY A 28 12.40 -1.48 9.22
C GLY A 28 12.09 -0.03 9.64
N PRO A 29 13.06 0.89 9.47
CA PRO A 29 12.88 2.31 9.81
C PRO A 29 11.84 3.02 8.94
N LEU A 30 11.58 2.49 7.74
CA LEU A 30 10.57 3.03 6.82
C LEU A 30 9.19 2.44 7.16
N GLN A 31 8.23 3.30 7.49
CA GLN A 31 6.89 2.91 7.91
C GLN A 31 5.82 3.82 7.29
N CYS A 32 4.61 3.29 7.09
CA CYS A 32 3.51 4.00 6.45
C CYS A 32 3.07 5.27 7.19
N ALA A 33 2.93 5.20 8.52
CA ALA A 33 2.44 6.32 9.32
C ALA A 33 3.42 7.52 9.39
N PRO A 34 4.72 7.34 9.69
CA PRO A 34 5.70 8.44 9.58
C PRO A 34 5.79 9.02 8.17
N TYR A 35 5.76 8.17 7.14
CA TYR A 35 5.73 8.63 5.75
C TYR A 35 4.51 9.52 5.49
N ALA A 36 3.30 9.04 5.77
CA ALA A 36 2.07 9.80 5.57
C ALA A 36 2.08 11.13 6.33
N ARG A 37 2.52 11.14 7.60
CA ARG A 37 2.66 12.36 8.41
C ARG A 37 3.54 13.41 7.73
N SER A 38 4.73 13.00 7.28
CA SER A 38 5.70 13.91 6.62
C SER A 38 5.23 14.51 5.30
N ARG A 39 4.16 13.96 4.69
CA ARG A 39 3.69 14.33 3.35
C ARG A 39 2.33 15.00 3.33
N THR A 40 1.58 14.97 4.43
CA THR A 40 0.16 15.39 4.45
C THR A 40 -0.16 16.46 5.48
N GLY A 41 0.74 16.75 6.42
CA GLY A 41 0.49 17.69 7.51
C GLY A 41 -0.37 17.14 8.65
N LEU A 42 -0.86 15.89 8.54
CA LEU A 42 -1.55 15.20 9.64
C LEU A 42 -0.58 14.92 10.78
N GLN A 43 -0.76 15.55 11.94
CA GLN A 43 0.10 15.39 13.12
C GLN A 43 -0.36 14.20 14.00
N LEU A 44 -0.75 13.10 13.37
CA LEU A 44 -1.24 11.88 14.04
C LEU A 44 -0.12 10.89 14.28
N SER A 45 -0.13 10.17 15.40
CA SER A 45 0.95 9.24 15.79
C SER A 45 0.48 7.87 16.28
N GLY A 46 1.43 6.96 16.52
CA GLY A 46 1.13 5.57 16.88
C GLY A 46 0.66 4.70 15.72
N ALA A 47 -0.08 3.64 16.05
CA ALA A 47 -0.59 2.66 15.07
C ALA A 47 -1.49 3.35 14.03
N ALA A 48 -1.30 3.01 12.76
CA ALA A 48 -2.03 3.58 11.63
C ALA A 48 -3.57 3.47 11.79
N ALA A 49 -4.09 2.34 12.25
CA ALA A 49 -5.53 2.17 12.48
C ALA A 49 -6.10 3.16 13.52
N SER A 50 -5.29 3.60 14.49
CA SER A 50 -5.74 4.52 15.53
C SER A 50 -5.93 5.95 15.03
N TRP A 51 -5.40 6.29 13.84
CA TRP A 51 -5.55 7.62 13.24
C TRP A 51 -7.01 7.98 13.00
N TRP A 52 -7.88 7.01 12.71
CA TRP A 52 -9.31 7.26 12.53
C TRP A 52 -10.02 7.80 13.78
N ARG A 53 -9.63 7.31 14.95
CA ARG A 53 -10.17 7.80 16.23
C ARG A 53 -9.54 9.13 16.59
N GLN A 54 -8.22 9.25 16.44
CA GLN A 54 -7.49 10.48 16.76
C GLN A 54 -7.89 11.68 15.88
N SER A 55 -8.39 11.43 14.66
CA SER A 55 -8.83 12.49 13.77
C SER A 55 -10.18 13.11 14.14
N ALA A 56 -10.99 12.43 14.95
CA ALA A 56 -12.30 12.94 15.34
C ALA A 56 -12.16 14.29 16.06
N GLY A 57 -12.86 15.31 15.55
CA GLY A 57 -12.85 16.67 16.11
C GLY A 57 -11.63 17.52 15.76
N HIS A 58 -10.64 16.98 15.05
CA HIS A 58 -9.40 17.69 14.71
C HIS A 58 -9.10 17.73 13.21
N TYR A 59 -9.56 16.73 12.46
CA TYR A 59 -9.32 16.58 11.03
C TYR A 59 -10.61 16.13 10.34
N ALA A 60 -10.83 16.56 9.11
CA ALA A 60 -12.00 16.11 8.35
C ALA A 60 -11.91 14.61 8.06
N ARG A 61 -13.04 13.91 8.21
CA ARG A 61 -13.21 12.49 7.90
C ARG A 61 -14.26 12.33 6.81
N SER A 62 -14.01 11.48 5.83
CA SER A 62 -14.94 11.21 4.74
C SER A 62 -14.92 9.74 4.33
N HIS A 63 -15.93 9.34 3.55
CA HIS A 63 -15.95 8.07 2.81
C HIS A 63 -15.71 8.28 1.32
N SER A 64 -15.30 9.49 0.92
CA SER A 64 -15.00 9.84 -0.47
C SER A 64 -13.55 10.28 -0.60
N PRO A 65 -12.80 9.71 -1.55
CA PRO A 65 -11.38 10.02 -1.69
C PRO A 65 -11.18 11.43 -2.23
N THR A 66 -10.28 12.18 -1.62
CA THR A 66 -9.80 13.47 -2.13
C THR A 66 -8.28 13.44 -2.26
N PRO A 67 -7.68 14.00 -3.34
CA PRO A 67 -6.22 14.10 -3.44
C PRO A 67 -5.60 14.73 -2.19
N GLY A 68 -4.56 14.10 -1.63
CA GLY A 68 -3.89 14.53 -0.41
C GLY A 68 -4.48 13.97 0.89
N SER A 69 -5.72 13.47 0.87
CA SER A 69 -6.26 12.72 2.01
C SER A 69 -5.53 11.38 2.22
N VAL A 70 -5.69 10.80 3.41
CA VAL A 70 -5.10 9.52 3.81
C VAL A 70 -6.20 8.49 4.01
N LEU A 71 -6.19 7.42 3.22
CA LEU A 71 -7.00 6.23 3.45
C LEU A 71 -6.47 5.47 4.67
N VAL A 72 -7.32 5.26 5.67
CA VAL A 72 -6.97 4.56 6.92
C VAL A 72 -7.52 3.14 6.91
N PHE A 73 -6.62 2.16 6.90
CA PHE A 73 -6.94 0.73 6.94
C PHE A 73 -7.14 0.30 8.40
N ARG A 74 -8.11 -0.61 8.64
CA ARG A 74 -8.31 -1.19 9.97
C ARG A 74 -7.19 -2.18 10.29
N ALA A 75 -6.96 -2.38 11.58
CA ALA A 75 -6.09 -3.45 12.06
C ALA A 75 -6.68 -4.82 11.69
N THR A 76 -5.81 -5.75 11.26
CA THR A 76 -6.17 -7.15 11.00
C THR A 76 -5.05 -8.05 11.53
N SER A 77 -5.27 -9.36 11.60
CA SER A 77 -4.22 -10.32 12.00
C SER A 77 -2.96 -10.28 11.11
N ARG A 78 -3.09 -9.81 9.86
CA ARG A 78 -1.97 -9.69 8.90
C ARG A 78 -1.35 -8.30 8.87
N VAL A 79 -2.10 -7.28 9.30
CA VAL A 79 -1.66 -5.89 9.38
C VAL A 79 -2.06 -5.35 10.76
N PRO A 80 -1.36 -5.75 11.84
CA PRO A 80 -1.84 -5.54 13.21
C PRO A 80 -1.94 -4.08 13.63
N SER A 81 -1.07 -3.23 13.09
CA SER A 81 -1.12 -1.78 13.35
C SER A 81 -2.09 -1.04 12.42
N GLY A 82 -2.78 -1.73 11.51
CA GLY A 82 -3.42 -1.13 10.35
C GLY A 82 -2.41 -0.57 9.36
N HIS A 83 -2.90 0.21 8.40
CA HIS A 83 -2.07 0.85 7.37
C HIS A 83 -2.64 2.21 6.98
N VAL A 84 -1.82 3.06 6.40
CA VAL A 84 -2.27 4.32 5.81
C VAL A 84 -1.68 4.51 4.42
N SER A 85 -2.50 5.05 3.51
CA SER A 85 -2.08 5.35 2.13
C SER A 85 -2.54 6.74 1.72
N ILE A 86 -1.66 7.53 1.12
CA ILE A 86 -1.97 8.90 0.69
C ILE A 86 -2.63 8.84 -0.68
N VAL A 87 -3.82 9.41 -0.82
CA VAL A 87 -4.52 9.53 -2.10
C VAL A 87 -3.77 10.52 -2.99
N ARG A 88 -3.40 10.07 -4.20
CA ARG A 88 -2.79 10.94 -5.23
C ARG A 88 -3.82 11.41 -6.23
N LYS A 89 -4.67 10.49 -6.68
CA LYS A 89 -5.68 10.76 -7.71
C LYS A 89 -6.78 9.69 -7.66
N GLN A 90 -8.01 10.09 -7.89
CA GLN A 90 -9.08 9.15 -8.24
C GLN A 90 -9.14 8.97 -9.76
N ILE A 91 -9.08 7.72 -10.22
CA ILE A 91 -9.04 7.39 -11.65
C ILE A 91 -10.33 6.70 -12.13
N SER A 92 -11.18 6.26 -11.21
CA SER A 92 -12.56 5.84 -11.48
C SER A 92 -13.42 5.99 -10.23
N SER A 93 -14.73 5.75 -10.34
CA SER A 93 -15.65 5.74 -9.19
C SER A 93 -15.22 4.80 -8.07
N ARG A 94 -14.42 3.77 -8.38
CA ARG A 94 -13.97 2.74 -7.44
C ARG A 94 -12.47 2.58 -7.36
N THR A 95 -11.65 3.37 -8.05
CA THR A 95 -10.19 3.19 -8.02
C THR A 95 -9.46 4.50 -7.82
N ILE A 96 -8.55 4.49 -6.84
CA ILE A 96 -7.62 5.57 -6.54
C ILE A 96 -6.19 5.10 -6.76
N LEU A 97 -5.31 6.04 -7.07
CA LEU A 97 -3.87 5.87 -7.01
C LEU A 97 -3.37 6.41 -5.68
N VAL A 98 -2.53 5.64 -4.99
CA VAL A 98 -1.99 6.01 -3.69
C VAL A 98 -0.47 5.97 -3.66
N ASP A 99 0.11 6.78 -2.78
CA ASP A 99 1.49 6.61 -2.34
C ASP A 99 1.49 6.07 -0.91
N HIS A 100 2.30 5.05 -0.64
CA HIS A 100 2.49 4.55 0.71
C HIS A 100 3.89 3.96 0.91
N ALA A 101 4.27 3.81 2.16
CA ALA A 101 5.53 3.18 2.54
C ALA A 101 5.27 1.84 3.21
N ASN A 102 6.16 0.89 3.00
CA ASN A 102 6.21 -0.40 3.68
C ASN A 102 4.95 -1.28 3.48
N TRP A 103 4.18 -1.07 2.41
CA TRP A 103 3.19 -2.04 1.96
C TRP A 103 3.90 -3.26 1.35
N GLU A 104 4.86 -3.00 0.46
CA GLU A 104 5.98 -3.88 0.21
C GLU A 104 7.12 -3.54 1.19
N PRO A 105 7.72 -4.53 1.88
CA PRO A 105 8.75 -4.28 2.89
C PRO A 105 9.85 -3.35 2.41
N GLY A 106 10.14 -2.31 3.21
CA GLY A 106 11.26 -1.39 2.97
C GLY A 106 11.17 -0.54 1.70
N ARG A 107 9.99 -0.40 1.09
CA ARG A 107 9.80 0.39 -0.13
C ARG A 107 8.79 1.52 0.05
N ILE A 108 8.97 2.58 -0.73
CA ILE A 108 7.92 3.59 -0.97
C ILE A 108 7.34 3.29 -2.34
N ASP A 109 6.10 2.85 -2.37
CA ASP A 109 5.38 2.58 -3.61
C ASP A 109 4.53 3.80 -3.97
N ARG A 110 4.60 4.21 -5.24
CA ARG A 110 3.94 5.40 -5.76
C ARG A 110 2.93 5.04 -6.82
N ASN A 111 1.84 5.79 -6.87
CA ASN A 111 0.74 5.58 -7.82
C ASN A 111 0.22 4.13 -7.83
N VAL A 112 0.15 3.49 -6.65
CA VAL A 112 -0.35 2.13 -6.50
C VAL A 112 -1.88 2.16 -6.62
N PRO A 113 -2.49 1.37 -7.52
CA PRO A 113 -3.93 1.26 -7.58
C PRO A 113 -4.51 0.63 -6.32
N VAL A 114 -5.54 1.26 -5.76
CA VAL A 114 -6.40 0.72 -4.70
C VAL A 114 -7.83 0.79 -5.19
N THR A 115 -8.51 -0.35 -5.17
CA THR A 115 -9.88 -0.50 -5.67
C THR A 115 -10.85 -0.76 -4.52
N ASP A 116 -11.90 0.02 -4.45
CA ASP A 116 -13.06 -0.23 -3.59
C ASP A 116 -13.83 -1.47 -4.07
N VAL A 117 -13.98 -2.42 -3.16
CA VAL A 117 -14.74 -3.66 -3.34
C VAL A 117 -15.85 -3.79 -2.29
N SER A 118 -16.17 -2.71 -1.59
CA SER A 118 -17.29 -2.66 -0.66
C SER A 118 -18.61 -2.82 -1.41
N PRO A 119 -19.57 -3.59 -0.86
CA PRO A 119 -20.94 -3.64 -1.37
C PRO A 119 -21.63 -2.27 -1.34
N GLY A 120 -21.27 -1.41 -0.38
CA GLY A 120 -21.87 -0.09 -0.17
C GLY A 120 -21.27 1.04 -0.99
N HIS A 121 -20.21 0.81 -1.77
CA HIS A 121 -19.51 1.85 -2.52
C HIS A 121 -18.94 2.98 -1.62
N ASP A 122 -18.57 2.63 -0.38
CA ASP A 122 -18.22 3.55 0.70
C ASP A 122 -16.76 3.41 1.15
N TRP A 123 -15.95 2.72 0.34
CA TRP A 123 -14.52 2.48 0.60
C TRP A 123 -14.22 1.73 1.91
N THR A 124 -15.21 1.10 2.54
CA THR A 124 -15.02 0.32 3.78
C THR A 124 -14.26 -0.98 3.57
N LEU A 125 -14.08 -1.40 2.31
CA LEU A 125 -13.37 -2.62 1.94
C LEU A 125 -12.63 -2.42 0.62
N VAL A 126 -11.30 -2.55 0.63
CA VAL A 126 -10.47 -2.26 -0.54
C VAL A 126 -9.54 -3.41 -0.90
N ARG A 127 -9.14 -3.50 -2.16
CA ARG A 127 -8.01 -4.33 -2.61
C ARG A 127 -6.91 -3.42 -3.10
N VAL A 128 -5.67 -3.83 -2.84
CA VAL A 128 -4.47 -3.07 -3.23
C VAL A 128 -3.77 -3.85 -4.34
N TRP A 129 -3.31 -3.15 -5.37
CA TRP A 129 -2.46 -3.72 -6.39
C TRP A 129 -1.21 -4.35 -5.76
N TRP A 130 -0.77 -5.47 -6.31
CA TRP A 130 0.37 -6.21 -5.79
C TRP A 130 1.35 -6.49 -6.93
N ALA A 131 2.51 -5.81 -6.88
CA ALA A 131 3.50 -5.85 -7.94
C ALA A 131 3.94 -7.29 -8.31
N PRO A 132 4.17 -8.21 -7.35
CA PRO A 132 4.58 -9.58 -7.66
C PRO A 132 3.61 -10.39 -8.53
N ILE A 133 2.31 -10.04 -8.57
CA ILE A 133 1.33 -10.73 -9.42
C ILE A 133 0.86 -9.88 -10.60
N HIS A 134 1.42 -8.68 -10.79
CA HIS A 134 1.01 -7.73 -11.84
C HIS A 134 -0.52 -7.54 -11.90
N GLY A 135 -1.15 -7.43 -10.73
CA GLY A 135 -2.60 -7.46 -10.64
C GLY A 135 -3.14 -6.94 -9.32
N LEU A 136 -4.46 -6.83 -9.26
CA LEU A 136 -5.17 -6.51 -8.03
C LEU A 136 -5.00 -7.68 -7.04
N GLY A 137 -4.52 -7.38 -5.84
CA GLY A 137 -4.35 -8.37 -4.78
C GLY A 137 -5.66 -9.08 -4.46
N ARG A 138 -5.62 -10.40 -4.26
CA ARG A 138 -6.83 -11.19 -3.93
C ARG A 138 -7.46 -10.79 -2.60
N ARG A 139 -6.63 -10.32 -1.66
CA ARG A 139 -7.05 -9.99 -0.29
C ARG A 139 -7.73 -8.63 -0.25
N ALA A 140 -8.94 -8.63 0.28
CA ALA A 140 -9.63 -7.41 0.67
C ALA A 140 -9.19 -6.99 2.07
N TYR A 141 -8.98 -5.70 2.26
CA TYR A 141 -8.57 -5.08 3.51
C TYR A 141 -9.68 -4.11 3.96
N PRO A 142 -10.18 -4.25 5.19
CA PRO A 142 -11.15 -3.31 5.72
C PRO A 142 -10.50 -1.95 5.94
N ALA A 143 -11.24 -0.88 5.65
CA ALA A 143 -10.82 0.49 5.90
C ALA A 143 -11.90 1.25 6.67
N TYR A 144 -11.50 2.34 7.32
CA TYR A 144 -12.44 3.25 7.97
C TYR A 144 -12.95 4.31 7.00
N GLY A 145 -12.08 4.81 6.12
CA GLY A 145 -12.35 5.95 5.25
C GLY A 145 -11.11 6.81 5.10
N PHE A 146 -11.32 8.09 4.80
CA PHE A 146 -10.28 9.05 4.51
C PHE A 146 -10.18 10.12 5.60
N VAL A 147 -8.96 10.57 5.87
CA VAL A 147 -8.66 11.68 6.77
C VAL A 147 -7.87 12.74 6.02
N SER A 148 -8.25 14.01 6.08
CA SER A 148 -7.52 15.11 5.45
C SER A 148 -7.07 16.16 6.47
N ALA A 149 -5.97 16.86 6.14
CA ALA A 149 -5.45 17.94 6.97
C ALA A 149 -6.25 19.25 6.83
N SER A 150 -7.08 19.39 5.80
CA SER A 150 -8.12 20.41 5.74
C SER A 150 -9.07 20.26 6.93
N GLY A 151 -9.40 21.38 7.57
CA GLY A 151 -10.28 21.39 8.72
C GLY A 151 -11.69 20.89 8.33
N PRO A 152 -12.53 20.51 9.31
CA PRO A 152 -13.93 20.19 9.05
C PRO A 152 -14.67 21.29 8.27
N ASP A 153 -14.27 22.55 8.49
CA ASP A 153 -14.89 23.74 7.90
C ASP A 153 -14.50 23.98 6.43
N ASP A 154 -13.39 23.40 5.97
CA ASP A 154 -12.88 23.54 4.60
C ASP A 154 -13.48 22.50 3.63
N ALA A 155 -14.30 21.59 4.14
CA ALA A 155 -14.88 20.46 3.38
C ALA A 155 -16.34 20.69 2.94
N SER A 156 -16.84 21.92 3.06
CA SER A 156 -18.22 22.33 2.71
C SER A 156 -18.36 22.81 1.26
#